data_AF-A0A5N5P2G7-F1
#
_entry.id   AF-A0A5N5P2G7-F1
#
_cell.length_a   1.000
_cell.length_b   1.000
_cell.length_c   1.000
_cell.angle_alpha   90.00
_cell.angle_beta   90.00
_cell.angle_gamma   90.00
#
_symmetry.space_group_name_H-M   'P 1'
#
loop_
_entity.id
_entity.type
_entity.pdbx_description
1 polymer ?
#
loop_
_entity_poly.entity_id
_entity_poly.type
_entity_poly.pdbx_seq_one_letter_code
_entity_poly.pdbx_strand_id
1 'polypeptide(L)'
;MKETAPTGTRPVPSLGPAKSRAKMLCCSSCHLCGMNHFSSLHPQVICSKLQLNEKKHLFSMDSQVMVALALSLVGGLSTSIGALFVILFQAPNLKMLGLLQGFAAGLMLSISFFDLAHNAINSIGFLKGNLWFFGGVVFFGIIANFIPEPTLASSSDVKSKKKNGDQGGKDTIKKHRRQVLYSGIITAIGISLHNFPEGMAVFLGSIKGLRVGLNLALAIALHNIPEGVAVALPIYFATQRVEWLSNERRATVLLYVSQAFKIRSAAFIGVELVATMVDFLARFSKWQAFKLATVSGFAEPLGVVLVAYLFPSSLSPEILEGLLASVGGVMAFLTLHEMLPLAFDYAGQKQAVKAVFFGMAFMSASLYFLEISLPDEMSL
;
A
#
# COMPACT_ATOMS: atom_id res chain seq x y z
N MET A 1 32.37 -89.07 -8.43
CA MET A 1 32.97 -88.44 -7.23
C MET A 1 32.68 -86.96 -7.32
N LYS A 2 32.06 -86.24 -6.38
CA LYS A 2 31.47 -86.49 -5.05
C LYS A 2 30.44 -85.36 -4.84
N GLU A 3 29.38 -85.66 -4.09
CA GLU A 3 28.40 -84.71 -3.52
C GLU A 3 29.06 -83.60 -2.69
N THR A 4 28.38 -82.46 -2.49
CA THR A 4 27.77 -82.06 -1.20
C THR A 4 27.26 -80.62 -1.22
N ALA A 5 26.01 -80.44 -0.77
CA ALA A 5 25.49 -79.18 -0.24
C ALA A 5 26.01 -78.96 1.19
N PRO A 6 25.96 -77.72 1.70
CA PRO A 6 25.38 -77.56 3.04
C PRO A 6 24.40 -76.40 3.17
N THR A 7 23.37 -76.71 3.94
CA THR A 7 22.37 -75.88 4.61
C THR A 7 22.99 -74.79 5.48
N GLY A 8 22.41 -73.58 5.45
CA GLY A 8 22.75 -72.48 6.37
C GLY A 8 21.72 -71.35 6.33
N THR A 9 20.66 -71.49 7.13
CA THR A 9 19.68 -70.44 7.43
C THR A 9 20.34 -69.23 8.10
N ARG A 10 20.31 -68.05 7.48
CA ARG A 10 20.62 -66.77 8.15
C ARG A 10 19.32 -66.19 8.76
N PRO A 11 19.36 -65.60 9.97
CA PRO A 11 18.18 -65.03 10.59
C PRO A 11 17.77 -63.73 9.88
N VAL A 12 16.46 -63.57 9.68
CA VAL A 12 15.82 -62.33 9.26
C VAL A 12 15.96 -61.31 10.41
N PRO A 13 16.47 -60.08 10.18
CA PRO A 13 16.44 -59.06 11.21
C PRO A 13 14.99 -58.60 11.42
N SER A 14 14.49 -58.80 12.64
CA SER A 14 13.21 -58.26 13.11
C SER A 14 13.13 -56.76 12.84
N LEU A 15 12.19 -56.36 11.98
CA LEU A 15 11.84 -54.96 11.73
C LEU A 15 11.21 -54.36 13.00
N GLY A 16 11.95 -53.47 13.67
CA GLY A 16 11.44 -52.72 14.82
C GLY A 16 10.33 -51.72 14.45
N PRO A 17 9.49 -51.32 15.42
CA PRO A 17 8.24 -50.56 15.23
C PRO A 17 8.42 -49.11 14.72
N ALA A 18 9.66 -48.61 14.62
CA ALA A 18 9.95 -47.26 14.14
C ALA A 18 9.83 -47.10 12.61
N LYS A 19 10.01 -48.16 11.83
CA LYS A 19 9.91 -48.10 10.35
C LYS A 19 8.47 -48.19 9.82
N SER A 20 7.50 -48.66 10.62
CA SER A 20 6.10 -48.69 10.19
C SER A 20 5.41 -47.32 10.32
N ARG A 21 5.79 -46.50 11.32
CA ARG A 21 5.28 -45.12 11.46
C ARG A 21 5.71 -44.19 10.32
N ALA A 22 6.94 -44.33 9.82
CA ALA A 22 7.43 -43.54 8.69
C ALA A 22 6.70 -43.87 7.36
N LYS A 23 6.27 -45.13 7.17
CA LYS A 23 5.42 -45.52 6.04
C LYS A 23 3.99 -44.97 6.17
N MET A 24 3.47 -44.90 7.39
CA MET A 24 2.10 -44.45 7.65
C MET A 24 1.94 -42.93 7.48
N LEU A 25 2.96 -42.12 7.83
CA LEU A 25 2.94 -40.66 7.66
C LEU A 25 3.08 -40.20 6.20
N CYS A 26 3.83 -40.92 5.36
CA CYS A 26 3.95 -40.55 3.93
C CYS A 26 2.68 -40.93 3.13
N CYS A 27 1.81 -41.80 3.67
CA CYS A 27 0.58 -42.24 3.00
C CYS A 27 -0.58 -41.24 3.16
N SER A 28 -0.63 -40.48 4.26
CA SER A 28 -1.74 -39.54 4.52
C SER A 28 -1.74 -38.31 3.61
N SER A 29 -0.59 -37.97 3.00
CA SER A 29 -0.44 -36.80 2.12
C SER A 29 -0.38 -37.16 0.62
N CYS A 30 -0.36 -38.45 0.27
CA CYS A 30 -0.26 -38.91 -1.10
C CYS A 30 -1.58 -39.54 -1.54
N HIS A 31 -2.45 -38.76 -2.20
CA HIS A 31 -3.69 -39.25 -2.84
C HIS A 31 -3.45 -40.20 -4.04
N LEU A 32 -2.22 -40.70 -4.23
CA LEU A 32 -1.78 -41.45 -5.42
C LEU A 32 -1.53 -42.95 -5.18
N CYS A 33 -1.94 -43.52 -4.04
CA CYS A 33 -1.78 -44.95 -3.77
C CYS A 33 -2.85 -45.81 -4.49
N GLY A 34 -3.01 -45.59 -5.81
CA GLY A 34 -4.03 -46.25 -6.63
C GLY A 34 -3.65 -46.47 -8.10
N MET A 35 -2.39 -46.31 -8.49
CA MET A 35 -1.96 -46.56 -9.87
C MET A 35 -0.83 -47.58 -9.94
N ASN A 36 -1.19 -48.80 -10.35
CA ASN A 36 -0.28 -49.88 -10.69
C ASN A 36 0.48 -49.56 -11.99
N HIS A 37 1.50 -48.70 -11.96
CA HIS A 37 2.55 -48.65 -13.00
C HIS A 37 3.66 -47.66 -12.60
N PHE A 38 4.49 -48.00 -11.61
CA PHE A 38 5.82 -47.37 -11.46
C PHE A 38 6.80 -48.38 -10.85
N SER A 39 7.32 -49.26 -11.70
CA SER A 39 8.55 -50.01 -11.43
C SER A 39 9.75 -49.08 -11.65
N SER A 40 10.29 -48.48 -10.58
CA SER A 40 11.75 -48.23 -10.36
C SER A 40 12.15 -47.08 -9.42
N LEU A 41 11.24 -46.26 -8.85
CA LEU A 41 11.65 -45.27 -7.83
C LEU A 41 11.28 -45.70 -6.40
N HIS A 42 12.30 -45.81 -5.54
CA HIS A 42 12.14 -46.14 -4.13
C HIS A 42 11.25 -45.08 -3.43
N PRO A 43 10.17 -45.45 -2.72
CA PRO A 43 9.20 -44.52 -2.14
C PRO A 43 9.80 -43.41 -1.26
N GLN A 44 10.94 -43.69 -0.62
CA GLN A 44 11.67 -42.71 0.20
C GLN A 44 12.28 -41.56 -0.62
N VAL A 45 12.68 -41.80 -1.87
CA VAL A 45 13.24 -40.76 -2.77
C VAL A 45 12.14 -39.83 -3.28
N ILE A 46 10.93 -40.35 -3.46
CA ILE A 46 9.76 -39.54 -3.85
C ILE A 46 9.31 -38.68 -2.66
N CYS A 47 9.21 -39.25 -1.46
CA CYS A 47 8.84 -38.51 -0.25
C CYS A 47 9.90 -37.43 0.09
N SER A 48 11.20 -37.72 -0.06
CA SER A 48 12.26 -36.74 0.15
C SER A 48 12.28 -35.63 -0.90
N LYS A 49 12.01 -35.95 -2.19
CA LYS A 49 11.85 -34.95 -3.25
C LYS A 49 10.61 -34.08 -3.03
N LEU A 50 9.48 -34.65 -2.60
CA LEU A 50 8.27 -33.91 -2.27
C LEU A 50 8.49 -32.97 -1.07
N GLN A 51 9.13 -33.45 0.00
CA GLN A 51 9.50 -32.61 1.15
C GLN A 51 10.53 -31.54 0.79
N LEU A 52 11.48 -31.82 -0.12
CA LEU A 52 12.40 -30.81 -0.63
C LEU A 52 11.68 -29.75 -1.47
N ASN A 53 10.66 -30.16 -2.23
CA ASN A 53 9.87 -29.25 -3.06
C ASN A 53 8.96 -28.35 -2.21
N GLU A 54 8.31 -28.92 -1.18
CA GLU A 54 7.57 -28.14 -0.17
C GLU A 54 8.47 -27.18 0.59
N LYS A 55 9.65 -27.64 1.05
CA LYS A 55 10.62 -26.76 1.74
C LYS A 55 11.18 -25.68 0.82
N LYS A 56 11.43 -25.95 -0.46
CA LYS A 56 11.82 -24.94 -1.44
C LYS A 56 10.72 -23.90 -1.66
N HIS A 57 9.46 -24.34 -1.80
CA HIS A 57 8.33 -23.43 -1.97
C HIS A 57 8.13 -22.53 -0.74
N LEU A 58 8.20 -23.08 0.47
CA LEU A 58 8.08 -22.32 1.70
C LEU A 58 9.20 -21.27 1.82
N PHE A 59 10.46 -21.67 1.58
CA PHE A 59 11.61 -20.76 1.64
C PHE A 59 11.59 -19.69 0.52
N SER A 60 11.03 -20.01 -0.65
CA SER A 60 10.87 -19.07 -1.76
C SER A 60 9.80 -18.01 -1.47
N MET A 61 8.70 -18.39 -0.80
CA MET A 61 7.64 -17.45 -0.42
C MET A 61 8.14 -16.46 0.64
N ASP A 62 8.90 -16.93 1.65
CA ASP A 62 9.51 -16.05 2.65
C ASP A 62 10.45 -15.01 1.99
N SER A 63 11.25 -15.43 1.01
CA SER A 63 12.14 -14.53 0.27
C SER A 63 11.38 -13.52 -0.60
N GLN A 64 10.31 -13.95 -1.29
CA GLN A 64 9.50 -13.06 -2.13
C GLN A 64 8.71 -12.04 -1.31
N VAL A 65 8.16 -12.44 -0.16
CA VAL A 65 7.48 -11.53 0.77
C VAL A 65 8.46 -10.47 1.28
N MET A 66 9.70 -10.86 1.63
CA MET A 66 10.72 -9.89 2.07
C MET A 66 11.11 -8.91 0.97
N VAL A 67 11.25 -9.37 -0.27
CA VAL A 67 11.53 -8.50 -1.42
C VAL A 67 10.36 -7.53 -1.64
N ALA A 68 9.13 -8.03 -1.68
CA ALA A 68 7.94 -7.18 -1.86
C ALA A 68 7.79 -6.15 -0.73
N LEU A 69 8.07 -6.53 0.51
CA LEU A 69 8.08 -5.61 1.65
C LEU A 69 9.16 -4.54 1.51
N ALA A 70 10.37 -4.90 1.07
CA ALA A 70 11.43 -3.93 0.84
C ALA A 70 11.06 -2.94 -0.29
N LEU A 71 10.53 -3.45 -1.40
CA LEU A 71 10.09 -2.64 -2.54
C LEU A 71 8.93 -1.70 -2.15
N SER A 72 7.95 -2.21 -1.44
CA SER A 72 6.80 -1.42 -0.96
C SER A 72 7.19 -0.45 0.15
N LEU A 73 8.20 -0.76 0.97
CA LEU A 73 8.75 0.20 1.91
C LEU A 73 9.44 1.37 1.19
N VAL A 74 10.16 1.11 0.10
CA VAL A 74 10.73 2.17 -0.74
C VAL A 74 9.63 3.05 -1.34
N GLY A 75 8.56 2.43 -1.85
CA GLY A 75 7.36 3.13 -2.32
C GLY A 75 6.76 4.02 -1.22
N GLY A 76 6.38 3.46 -0.08
CA GLY A 76 5.77 4.22 1.02
C GLY A 76 6.67 5.30 1.65
N LEU A 77 7.99 5.08 1.69
CA LEU A 77 8.94 6.09 2.15
C LEU A 77 9.02 7.28 1.19
N SER A 78 8.77 7.09 -0.11
CA SER A 78 8.78 8.21 -1.06
C SER A 78 7.63 9.20 -0.82
N THR A 79 6.48 8.77 -0.28
CA THR A 79 5.43 9.66 0.25
C THR A 79 5.96 10.52 1.40
N SER A 80 6.78 9.92 2.27
CA SER A 80 7.46 10.66 3.35
C SER A 80 8.47 11.68 2.80
N ILE A 81 9.20 11.32 1.75
CA ILE A 81 10.16 12.22 1.07
C ILE A 81 9.42 13.44 0.49
N GLY A 82 8.28 13.22 -0.17
CA GLY A 82 7.42 14.30 -0.67
C GLY A 82 6.97 15.26 0.44
N ALA A 83 6.55 14.72 1.58
CA ALA A 83 6.17 15.55 2.72
C ALA A 83 7.36 16.29 3.35
N LEU A 84 8.52 15.64 3.42
CA LEU A 84 9.75 16.25 3.92
C LEU A 84 10.19 17.42 3.03
N PHE A 85 10.01 17.31 1.71
CA PHE A 85 10.29 18.39 0.77
C PHE A 85 9.51 19.67 1.12
N VAL A 86 8.23 19.56 1.48
CA VAL A 86 7.39 20.70 1.92
C VAL A 86 7.90 21.33 3.23
N ILE A 87 8.50 20.55 4.13
CA ILE A 87 9.00 21.05 5.41
C ILE A 87 10.35 21.74 5.26
N LEU A 88 11.24 21.18 4.45
CA LEU A 88 12.61 21.64 4.26
C LEU A 88 12.72 22.78 3.25
N PHE A 89 11.89 22.76 2.21
CA PHE A 89 11.89 23.74 1.13
C PHE A 89 10.63 24.59 1.15
N GLN A 90 10.57 25.57 0.23
CA GLN A 90 9.38 26.39 0.07
C GLN A 90 8.24 25.54 -0.51
N ALA A 91 7.09 25.57 0.16
CA ALA A 91 5.88 24.90 -0.28
C ALA A 91 5.55 25.27 -1.75
N PRO A 92 5.28 24.29 -2.62
CA PRO A 92 5.00 24.56 -4.03
C PRO A 92 3.71 25.36 -4.15
N ASN A 93 3.61 26.18 -5.21
CA ASN A 93 2.36 26.85 -5.51
C ASN A 93 1.30 25.83 -5.98
N LEU A 94 0.01 26.17 -5.85
CA LEU A 94 -1.09 25.27 -6.20
C LEU A 94 -1.01 24.79 -7.66
N LYS A 95 -0.62 25.67 -8.60
CA LYS A 95 -0.47 25.29 -10.01
C LYS A 95 0.58 24.18 -10.18
N MET A 96 1.72 24.27 -9.51
CA MET A 96 2.77 23.26 -9.55
C MET A 96 2.30 21.95 -8.90
N LEU A 97 1.55 22.04 -7.80
CA LEU A 97 0.91 20.86 -7.19
C LEU A 97 -0.05 20.17 -8.16
N GLY A 98 -0.92 20.92 -8.84
CA GLY A 98 -1.85 20.37 -9.82
C GLY A 98 -1.15 19.76 -11.04
N LEU A 99 -0.03 20.34 -11.48
CA LEU A 99 0.81 19.75 -12.54
C LEU A 99 1.46 18.44 -12.09
N LEU A 100 1.99 18.39 -10.86
CA LEU A 100 2.58 17.18 -10.29
C LEU A 100 1.53 16.07 -10.09
N GLN A 101 0.32 16.43 -9.65
CA GLN A 101 -0.82 15.51 -9.53
C GLN A 101 -1.30 15.01 -10.90
N GLY A 102 -1.37 15.88 -11.90
CA GLY A 102 -1.68 15.47 -13.28
C GLY A 102 -0.62 14.50 -13.83
N PHE A 103 0.66 14.78 -13.59
CA PHE A 103 1.75 13.88 -13.96
C PHE A 103 1.63 12.52 -13.27
N ALA A 104 1.41 12.50 -11.95
CA ALA A 104 1.19 11.28 -11.16
C ALA A 104 -0.01 10.46 -11.65
N ALA A 105 -1.14 11.13 -11.94
CA ALA A 105 -2.30 10.49 -12.55
C ALA A 105 -1.96 9.85 -13.92
N GLY A 106 -1.12 10.50 -14.72
CA GLY A 106 -0.60 9.92 -15.95
C GLY A 106 0.22 8.64 -15.74
N LEU A 107 1.11 8.62 -14.74
CA LEU A 107 1.88 7.42 -14.39
C LEU A 107 0.94 6.27 -14.02
N MET A 108 -0.03 6.52 -13.14
CA MET A 108 -0.95 5.51 -12.61
C MET A 108 -1.92 4.96 -13.66
N LEU A 109 -2.44 5.81 -14.55
CA LEU A 109 -3.27 5.35 -15.67
C LEU A 109 -2.46 4.47 -16.63
N SER A 110 -1.21 4.83 -16.92
CA SER A 110 -0.35 4.01 -17.77
C SER A 110 -0.09 2.64 -17.16
N ILE A 111 0.25 2.54 -15.86
CA ILE A 111 0.43 1.24 -15.18
C ILE A 111 -0.86 0.42 -15.23
N SER A 112 -2.00 1.05 -14.94
CA SER A 112 -3.29 0.37 -14.87
C SER A 112 -3.69 -0.23 -16.21
N PHE A 113 -3.60 0.55 -17.30
CA PHE A 113 -4.08 0.13 -18.61
C PHE A 113 -3.04 -0.61 -19.45
N PHE A 114 -1.79 -0.15 -19.47
CA PHE A 114 -0.76 -0.69 -20.36
C PHE A 114 0.08 -1.80 -19.75
N ASP A 115 0.09 -1.92 -18.42
CA ASP A 115 0.82 -2.99 -17.74
C ASP A 115 -0.16 -4.00 -17.13
N LEU A 116 -0.88 -3.65 -16.07
CA LEU A 116 -1.68 -4.61 -15.31
C LEU A 116 -2.87 -5.18 -16.11
N ALA A 117 -3.73 -4.31 -16.67
CA ALA A 117 -4.87 -4.77 -17.45
C ALA A 117 -4.44 -5.48 -18.74
N HIS A 118 -3.45 -4.93 -19.44
CA HIS A 118 -2.94 -5.51 -20.69
C HIS A 118 -2.36 -6.92 -20.46
N ASN A 119 -1.50 -7.07 -19.47
CA ASN A 119 -0.90 -8.36 -19.15
C ASN A 119 -1.96 -9.40 -18.75
N ALA A 120 -2.93 -9.02 -17.92
CA ALA A 120 -3.99 -9.93 -17.54
C ALA A 120 -4.87 -10.35 -18.72
N ILE A 121 -5.24 -9.42 -19.60
CA ILE A 121 -6.02 -9.73 -20.81
C ILE A 121 -5.27 -10.72 -21.71
N ASN A 122 -3.95 -10.57 -21.85
CA ASN A 122 -3.12 -11.48 -22.64
C ASN A 122 -2.96 -12.85 -21.97
N SER A 123 -2.89 -12.91 -20.64
CA SER A 123 -2.68 -14.15 -19.88
C SER A 123 -3.96 -14.99 -19.69
N ILE A 124 -5.08 -14.36 -19.30
CA ILE A 124 -6.33 -15.07 -18.94
C ILE A 124 -7.49 -14.85 -19.93
N GLY A 125 -7.25 -14.06 -20.99
CA GLY A 125 -8.19 -13.79 -22.07
C GLY A 125 -9.03 -12.53 -21.86
N PHE A 126 -9.48 -11.94 -22.97
CA PHE A 126 -10.17 -10.65 -23.02
C PHE A 126 -11.37 -10.53 -22.06
N LEU A 127 -12.28 -11.51 -22.06
CA LEU A 127 -13.47 -11.45 -21.21
C LEU A 127 -13.11 -11.52 -19.73
N LYS A 128 -12.30 -12.51 -19.33
CA LYS A 128 -11.94 -12.72 -17.92
C LYS A 128 -11.11 -11.57 -17.37
N GLY A 129 -10.10 -11.10 -18.12
CA GLY A 129 -9.26 -9.96 -17.72
C GLY A 129 -10.09 -8.69 -17.49
N ASN A 130 -11.02 -8.37 -18.40
CA ASN A 130 -11.90 -7.21 -18.22
C ASN A 130 -12.87 -7.38 -17.05
N LEU A 131 -13.42 -8.59 -16.81
CA LEU A 131 -14.30 -8.84 -15.66
C LEU A 131 -13.58 -8.59 -14.33
N TRP A 132 -12.32 -9.02 -14.21
CA TRP A 132 -11.51 -8.73 -13.03
C TRP A 132 -11.19 -7.24 -12.89
N PHE A 133 -10.79 -6.58 -13.99
CA PHE A 133 -10.51 -5.13 -14.01
C PHE A 133 -11.72 -4.30 -13.55
N PHE A 134 -12.87 -4.47 -14.20
CA PHE A 134 -14.08 -3.76 -13.83
C PHE A 134 -14.65 -4.23 -12.47
N GLY A 135 -14.40 -5.47 -12.08
CA GLY A 135 -14.67 -5.96 -10.73
C GLY A 135 -13.94 -5.13 -9.68
N GLY A 136 -12.66 -4.83 -9.90
CA GLY A 136 -11.87 -3.93 -9.06
C GLY A 136 -12.43 -2.50 -9.02
N VAL A 137 -12.78 -1.94 -10.18
CA VAL A 137 -13.42 -0.61 -10.29
C VAL A 137 -14.69 -0.53 -9.45
N VAL A 138 -15.60 -1.51 -9.60
CA VAL A 138 -16.87 -1.54 -8.87
C VAL A 138 -16.63 -1.76 -7.37
N PHE A 139 -15.74 -2.68 -7.01
CA PHE A 139 -15.40 -2.97 -5.62
C PHE A 139 -14.92 -1.71 -4.89
N PHE A 140 -13.96 -1.00 -5.47
CA PHE A 140 -13.43 0.21 -4.83
C PHE A 140 -14.40 1.38 -4.94
N GLY A 141 -15.17 1.50 -6.02
CA GLY A 141 -16.24 2.50 -6.12
C GLY A 141 -17.29 2.35 -5.02
N ILE A 142 -17.61 1.12 -4.60
CA ILE A 142 -18.48 0.88 -3.45
C ILE A 142 -17.80 1.33 -2.15
N ILE A 143 -16.52 1.00 -1.94
CA ILE A 143 -15.75 1.42 -0.76
C ILE A 143 -15.67 2.94 -0.68
N ALA A 144 -15.44 3.61 -1.81
CA ALA A 144 -15.32 5.07 -1.90
C ALA A 144 -16.57 5.80 -1.42
N ASN A 145 -17.77 5.22 -1.60
CA ASN A 145 -19.02 5.80 -1.07
C ASN A 145 -19.07 5.86 0.46
N PHE A 146 -18.25 5.08 1.16
CA PHE A 146 -18.15 5.12 2.62
C PHE A 146 -17.08 6.11 3.11
N ILE A 147 -16.26 6.67 2.21
CA ILE A 147 -15.23 7.64 2.54
C ILE A 147 -15.83 9.04 2.36
N PRO A 148 -15.93 9.86 3.44
CA PRO A 148 -16.47 11.20 3.31
C PRO A 148 -15.55 12.09 2.47
N GLU A 149 -16.10 12.70 1.43
CA GLU A 149 -15.37 13.66 0.60
C GLU A 149 -14.88 14.87 1.42
N PRO A 150 -13.61 15.28 1.28
CA PRO A 150 -13.17 16.54 1.86
C PRO A 150 -13.91 17.67 1.13
N THR A 151 -14.86 18.32 1.80
CA THR A 151 -15.46 19.54 1.27
C THR A 151 -14.36 20.58 1.11
N LEU A 152 -13.86 20.75 -0.12
CA LEU A 152 -12.99 21.86 -0.47
C LEU A 152 -13.75 23.13 -0.11
N ALA A 153 -13.24 23.86 0.89
CA ALA A 153 -13.73 25.19 1.19
C ALA A 153 -13.41 26.05 -0.03
N SER A 154 -14.38 26.13 -0.94
CA SER A 154 -14.32 27.00 -2.10
C SER A 154 -14.04 28.41 -1.57
N SER A 155 -12.93 28.99 -2.05
CA SER A 155 -12.45 30.33 -1.68
C SER A 155 -13.43 31.46 -2.11
N SER A 156 -14.62 31.12 -2.59
CA SER A 156 -15.68 32.03 -3.03
C SER A 156 -16.37 32.79 -1.89
N ASP A 157 -16.40 32.27 -0.67
CA ASP A 157 -17.17 32.91 0.42
C ASP A 157 -16.43 34.02 1.18
N VAL A 158 -15.13 34.24 0.92
CA VAL A 158 -14.37 35.30 1.61
C VAL A 158 -14.57 36.68 0.95
N LYS A 159 -15.14 36.75 -0.26
CA LYS A 159 -15.36 38.05 -0.94
C LYS A 159 -16.61 38.82 -0.51
N SER A 160 -17.44 38.30 0.40
CA SER A 160 -18.63 39.03 0.85
C SER A 160 -18.84 38.95 2.36
N LYS A 161 -18.06 39.76 3.11
CA LYS A 161 -18.51 40.46 4.33
C LYS A 161 -17.36 41.26 4.95
N LYS A 162 -17.03 42.38 4.31
CA LYS A 162 -16.35 43.48 4.99
C LYS A 162 -17.44 44.37 5.61
N LYS A 163 -17.95 44.02 6.79
CA LYS A 163 -18.58 45.00 7.71
C LYS A 163 -18.78 44.42 9.12
N ASN A 164 -18.20 45.17 10.07
CA ASN A 164 -18.46 45.29 11.50
C ASN A 164 -17.97 44.19 12.47
N GLY A 165 -17.18 44.64 13.46
CA GLY A 165 -17.08 44.05 14.80
C GLY A 165 -15.80 43.25 15.06
N ASP A 166 -14.86 43.86 15.77
CA ASP A 166 -13.53 43.37 16.21
C ASP A 166 -13.55 42.15 17.17
N GLN A 167 -14.67 41.41 17.23
CA GLN A 167 -14.78 40.14 17.97
C GLN A 167 -15.09 38.93 17.05
N GLY A 168 -15.66 39.13 15.85
CA GLY A 168 -15.99 38.05 14.91
C GLY A 168 -14.84 37.56 14.02
N GLY A 169 -13.74 38.33 13.92
CA GLY A 169 -12.59 38.00 13.08
C GLY A 169 -11.76 36.82 13.60
N LYS A 170 -11.63 36.67 14.92
CA LYS A 170 -10.86 35.58 15.53
C LYS A 170 -11.55 34.22 15.36
N ASP A 171 -12.88 34.18 15.45
CA ASP A 171 -13.65 32.94 15.31
C ASP A 171 -13.72 32.47 13.85
N THR A 172 -13.81 33.41 12.90
CA THR A 172 -13.77 33.11 11.46
C THR A 172 -12.42 32.51 11.03
N ILE A 173 -11.30 33.08 11.51
CA ILE A 173 -9.94 32.57 11.24
C ILE A 173 -9.72 31.19 11.88
N LYS A 174 -10.20 30.97 13.11
CA LYS A 174 -10.15 29.65 13.78
C LYS A 174 -10.98 28.60 13.04
N LYS A 175 -12.16 28.96 12.55
CA LYS A 175 -13.04 28.07 11.77
C LYS A 175 -12.41 27.66 10.45
N HIS A 176 -11.87 28.62 9.68
CA HIS A 176 -11.17 28.34 8.43
C HIS A 176 -9.96 27.42 8.63
N ARG A 177 -9.17 27.66 9.68
CA ARG A 177 -8.02 26.82 10.02
C ARG A 177 -8.41 25.37 10.33
N ARG A 178 -9.50 25.19 11.10
CA ARG A 178 -10.02 23.86 11.42
C ARG A 178 -10.48 23.12 10.17
N GLN A 179 -11.08 23.83 9.20
CA GLN A 179 -11.47 23.26 7.91
C GLN A 179 -10.25 22.83 7.08
N VAL A 180 -9.20 23.66 6.99
CA VAL A 180 -7.97 23.29 6.25
C VAL A 180 -7.26 22.10 6.89
N LEU A 181 -7.19 22.05 8.23
CA LEU A 181 -6.63 20.90 8.93
C LEU A 181 -7.46 19.63 8.72
N TYR A 182 -8.79 19.75 8.80
CA TYR A 182 -9.71 18.64 8.54
C TYR A 182 -9.56 18.13 7.12
N SER A 183 -9.48 19.02 6.13
CA SER A 183 -9.17 18.66 4.74
C SER A 183 -7.86 17.88 4.64
N GLY A 184 -6.80 18.33 5.33
CA GLY A 184 -5.52 17.61 5.34
C GLY A 184 -5.58 16.20 5.97
N ILE A 185 -6.36 16.04 7.04
CA ILE A 185 -6.56 14.71 7.68
C ILE A 185 -7.36 13.79 6.77
N ILE A 186 -8.44 14.28 6.16
CA ILE A 186 -9.24 13.50 5.21
C ILE A 186 -8.41 13.11 3.98
N THR A 187 -7.62 14.05 3.44
CA THR A 187 -6.66 13.77 2.37
C THR A 187 -5.65 12.69 2.77
N ALA A 188 -5.10 12.73 3.99
CA ALA A 188 -4.20 11.68 4.48
C ALA A 188 -4.90 10.30 4.59
N ILE A 189 -6.17 10.25 5.00
CA ILE A 189 -6.96 9.01 5.07
C ILE A 189 -7.23 8.45 3.67
N GLY A 190 -7.70 9.29 2.73
CA GLY A 190 -7.94 8.88 1.34
C GLY A 190 -6.69 8.32 0.68
N ILE A 191 -5.56 9.02 0.86
CA ILE A 191 -4.25 8.60 0.36
C ILE A 191 -3.78 7.29 1.02
N SER A 192 -4.04 7.08 2.31
CA SER A 192 -3.73 5.78 2.94
C SER A 192 -4.52 4.63 2.30
N LEU A 193 -5.75 4.88 1.85
CA LEU A 193 -6.57 3.90 1.15
C LEU A 193 -6.13 3.70 -0.31
N HIS A 194 -5.46 4.68 -0.91
CA HIS A 194 -4.85 4.60 -2.24
C HIS A 194 -3.56 3.75 -2.21
N ASN A 195 -2.70 3.99 -1.23
CA ASN A 195 -1.44 3.28 -1.03
C ASN A 195 -1.66 1.78 -0.75
N PHE A 196 -2.85 1.39 -0.30
CA PHE A 196 -3.16 0.00 0.00
C PHE A 196 -3.15 -0.88 -1.28
N PRO A 197 -3.96 -0.59 -2.33
CA PRO A 197 -3.84 -1.21 -3.66
C PRO A 197 -2.43 -1.21 -4.26
N GLU A 198 -1.62 -0.18 -4.03
CA GLU A 198 -0.24 -0.13 -4.53
C GLU A 198 0.65 -1.18 -3.89
N GLY A 199 0.56 -1.32 -2.57
CA GLY A 199 1.23 -2.39 -1.84
C GLY A 199 0.82 -3.78 -2.34
N MET A 200 -0.48 -3.96 -2.63
CA MET A 200 -0.98 -5.19 -3.26
C MET A 200 -0.36 -5.42 -4.64
N ALA A 201 -0.26 -4.36 -5.47
CA ALA A 201 0.34 -4.42 -6.80
C ALA A 201 1.81 -4.87 -6.73
N VAL A 202 2.60 -4.28 -5.82
CA VAL A 202 4.02 -4.63 -5.64
C VAL A 202 4.18 -6.09 -5.23
N PHE A 203 3.35 -6.59 -4.32
CA PHE A 203 3.40 -7.99 -3.89
C PHE A 203 3.03 -8.96 -5.02
N LEU A 204 1.87 -8.76 -5.65
CA LEU A 204 1.40 -9.61 -6.75
C LEU A 204 2.36 -9.55 -7.94
N GLY A 205 2.91 -8.38 -8.24
CA GLY A 205 3.94 -8.20 -9.26
C GLY A 205 5.25 -8.92 -8.91
N SER A 206 5.67 -8.89 -7.65
CA SER A 206 6.87 -9.61 -7.18
C SER A 206 6.72 -11.12 -7.22
N ILE A 207 5.49 -11.65 -7.01
CA ILE A 207 5.17 -13.07 -7.22
C ILE A 207 5.28 -13.43 -8.71
N LYS A 208 4.87 -12.52 -9.60
CA LYS A 208 4.97 -12.72 -11.06
C LYS A 208 6.42 -12.68 -11.56
N GLY A 209 7.27 -11.91 -10.89
CA GLY A 209 8.71 -11.88 -11.11
C GLY A 209 9.34 -10.58 -10.62
N LEU A 210 10.63 -10.63 -10.28
CA LEU A 210 11.36 -9.48 -9.74
C LEU A 210 11.32 -8.26 -10.68
N ARG A 211 11.39 -8.48 -12.00
CA ARG A 211 11.29 -7.40 -13.00
C ARG A 211 9.96 -6.64 -12.88
N VAL A 212 8.84 -7.34 -12.80
CA VAL A 212 7.51 -6.73 -12.70
C VAL A 212 7.36 -6.00 -11.36
N GLY A 213 7.79 -6.64 -10.27
CA GLY A 213 7.80 -6.00 -8.94
C GLY A 213 8.63 -4.72 -8.89
N LEU A 214 9.83 -4.70 -9.47
CA LEU A 214 10.69 -3.53 -9.55
C LEU A 214 10.08 -2.40 -10.39
N ASN A 215 9.49 -2.74 -11.54
CA ASN A 215 8.84 -1.77 -12.41
C ASN A 215 7.69 -1.05 -11.69
N LEU A 216 6.83 -1.84 -11.02
CA LEU A 216 5.73 -1.30 -10.22
C LEU A 216 6.25 -0.45 -9.07
N ALA A 217 7.23 -0.93 -8.30
CA ALA A 217 7.77 -0.21 -7.16
C ALA A 217 8.42 1.13 -7.53
N LEU A 218 9.15 1.19 -8.64
CA LEU A 218 9.75 2.44 -9.12
C LEU A 218 8.68 3.44 -9.54
N ALA A 219 7.70 2.98 -10.31
CA ALA A 219 6.62 3.82 -10.78
C ALA A 219 5.75 4.31 -9.63
N ILE A 220 5.55 3.46 -8.63
CA ILE A 220 4.86 3.79 -7.39
C ILE A 220 5.63 4.87 -6.63
N ALA A 221 6.92 4.66 -6.40
CA ALA A 221 7.77 5.63 -5.73
C ALA A 221 7.82 7.01 -6.41
N LEU A 222 7.74 7.06 -7.74
CA LEU A 222 7.75 8.32 -8.48
C LEU A 222 6.48 9.15 -8.29
N HIS A 223 5.31 8.52 -8.23
CA HIS A 223 4.06 9.25 -8.04
C HIS A 223 3.80 9.60 -6.56
N ASN A 224 4.33 8.77 -5.65
CA ASN A 224 4.17 8.97 -4.21
C ASN A 224 4.84 10.24 -3.70
N ILE A 225 5.88 10.75 -4.38
CA ILE A 225 6.51 12.03 -4.05
C ILE A 225 5.51 13.19 -4.20
N PRO A 226 4.88 13.43 -5.39
CA PRO A 226 3.75 14.35 -5.54
C PRO A 226 2.63 14.19 -4.52
N GLU A 227 2.33 12.95 -4.15
CA GLU A 227 1.27 12.61 -3.20
C GLU A 227 1.61 13.03 -1.77
N GLY A 228 2.83 12.74 -1.33
CA GLY A 228 3.36 13.20 -0.05
C GLY A 228 3.34 14.71 0.11
N VAL A 229 3.64 15.43 -0.98
CA VAL A 229 3.51 16.89 -1.05
C VAL A 229 2.05 17.31 -0.88
N ALA A 230 1.10 16.63 -1.53
CA ALA A 230 -0.32 16.91 -1.45
C ALA A 230 -0.90 16.68 -0.03
N VAL A 231 -0.51 15.60 0.66
CA VAL A 231 -0.84 15.37 2.07
C VAL A 231 -0.29 16.49 2.94
N ALA A 232 0.99 16.83 2.75
CA ALA A 232 1.69 17.72 3.66
C ALA A 232 1.23 19.17 3.58
N LEU A 233 0.85 19.68 2.41
CA LEU A 233 0.54 21.09 2.16
C LEU A 233 -0.59 21.65 3.05
N PRO A 234 -1.81 21.06 3.10
CA PRO A 234 -2.89 21.57 3.95
C PRO A 234 -2.52 21.54 5.44
N ILE A 235 -1.85 20.47 5.89
CA ILE A 235 -1.43 20.32 7.29
C ILE A 235 -0.33 21.32 7.61
N TYR A 236 0.64 21.50 6.73
CA TYR A 236 1.74 22.46 6.88
C TYR A 236 1.19 23.89 7.01
N PHE A 237 0.30 24.33 6.12
CA PHE A 237 -0.31 25.65 6.23
C PHE A 237 -1.22 25.79 7.46
N ALA A 238 -1.94 24.74 7.84
CA ALA A 238 -2.73 24.74 9.06
C ALA A 238 -1.86 24.79 10.33
N THR A 239 -0.62 24.30 10.31
CA THR A 239 0.28 24.21 11.48
C THR A 239 1.31 25.36 11.56
N GLN A 240 1.75 25.93 10.43
CA GLN A 240 2.74 27.01 10.33
C GLN A 240 2.46 28.26 11.20
N ARG A 241 1.20 28.54 11.54
CA ARG A 241 0.83 29.69 12.39
C ARG A 241 0.47 29.32 13.84
N VAL A 242 0.73 28.10 14.33
CA VAL A 242 0.57 27.77 15.77
C VAL A 242 1.88 28.05 16.51
N GLU A 243 2.37 29.28 16.44
CA GLU A 243 3.29 29.82 17.46
C GLU A 243 2.48 30.69 18.43
N TRP A 244 1.29 30.20 18.79
CA TRP A 244 0.29 30.93 19.59
C TRP A 244 0.04 30.29 20.95
N LEU A 245 1.11 29.83 21.58
CA LEU A 245 1.21 29.81 23.03
C LEU A 245 2.66 30.11 23.39
N SER A 246 2.94 31.36 23.75
CA SER A 246 4.08 31.65 24.62
C SER A 246 4.00 30.71 25.84
N ASN A 247 5.14 30.24 26.34
CA ASN A 247 5.22 29.29 27.46
C ASN A 247 4.33 29.69 28.65
N GLU A 248 4.09 30.98 28.85
CA GLU A 248 3.20 31.54 29.87
C GLU A 248 1.72 31.13 29.72
N ARG A 249 1.17 31.06 28.50
CA ARG A 249 -0.23 30.67 28.30
C ARG A 249 -0.44 29.16 28.47
N ARG A 250 0.59 28.34 28.23
CA ARG A 250 0.55 26.88 28.48
C ARG A 250 0.44 26.61 29.98
N ALA A 251 1.25 27.31 30.77
CA ALA A 251 1.16 27.27 32.23
C ALA A 251 -0.21 27.74 32.73
N THR A 252 -0.78 28.79 32.14
CA THR A 252 -2.09 29.33 32.53
C THR A 252 -3.24 28.35 32.27
N VAL A 253 -3.27 27.69 31.10
CA VAL A 253 -4.29 26.69 30.76
C VAL A 253 -4.15 25.43 31.63
N LEU A 254 -2.92 24.97 31.86
CA LEU A 254 -2.66 23.83 32.76
C LEU A 254 -3.03 24.15 34.22
N LEU A 255 -2.78 25.37 34.68
CA LEU A 255 -3.18 25.84 36.01
C LEU A 255 -4.71 25.96 36.13
N TYR A 256 -5.41 26.44 35.10
CA TYR A 256 -6.87 26.53 35.09
C TYR A 256 -7.55 25.15 35.09
N VAL A 257 -7.03 24.20 34.30
CA VAL A 257 -7.52 22.82 34.26
C VAL A 257 -7.21 22.09 35.57
N SER A 258 -6.03 22.35 36.17
CA SER A 258 -5.66 21.84 37.49
C SER A 258 -6.56 22.38 38.62
N GLN A 259 -6.96 23.66 38.56
CA GLN A 259 -7.87 24.24 39.54
C GLN A 259 -9.33 23.81 39.37
N ALA A 260 -9.77 23.48 38.16
CA ALA A 260 -11.15 23.05 37.89
C ALA A 260 -11.47 21.61 38.38
N PHE A 261 -10.45 20.79 38.68
CA PHE A 261 -10.61 19.37 39.02
C PHE A 261 -10.24 18.99 40.47
N LYS A 262 -10.54 19.88 41.42
CA LYS A 262 -10.59 19.53 42.86
C LYS A 262 -11.89 18.79 43.23
N ILE A 263 -12.21 17.62 42.66
CA ILE A 263 -13.20 16.67 43.24
C ILE A 263 -12.94 15.22 42.76
N ARG A 264 -12.64 14.35 43.73
CA ARG A 264 -12.73 12.87 43.82
C ARG A 264 -12.51 11.97 42.58
N SER A 265 -11.30 11.43 42.51
CA SER A 265 -10.92 10.00 42.43
C SER A 265 -11.45 9.03 41.36
N ALA A 266 -12.31 9.40 40.41
CA ALA A 266 -12.69 8.51 39.29
C ALA A 266 -12.62 9.15 37.89
N ALA A 267 -12.34 10.45 37.79
CA ALA A 267 -12.29 11.19 36.52
C ALA A 267 -10.90 11.21 35.85
N PHE A 268 -9.91 10.50 36.39
CA PHE A 268 -8.52 10.61 35.95
C PHE A 268 -8.32 10.17 34.48
N ILE A 269 -8.94 9.06 34.05
CA ILE A 269 -8.79 8.54 32.68
C ILE A 269 -9.42 9.46 31.63
N GLY A 270 -10.56 10.09 31.95
CA GLY A 270 -11.23 11.03 31.04
C GLY A 270 -10.49 12.36 30.90
N VAL A 271 -9.92 12.87 31.99
CA VAL A 271 -9.12 14.11 31.99
C VAL A 271 -7.77 13.89 31.31
N GLU A 272 -7.17 12.71 31.44
CA GLU A 272 -5.92 12.35 30.76
C GLU A 272 -6.13 12.13 29.26
N LEU A 273 -7.26 11.55 28.85
CA LEU A 273 -7.64 11.40 27.43
C LEU A 273 -7.97 12.76 26.78
N VAL A 274 -8.66 13.65 27.50
CA VAL A 274 -8.94 15.02 27.02
C VAL A 274 -7.69 15.88 27.07
N ALA A 275 -6.82 15.74 28.07
CA ALA A 275 -5.54 16.42 28.14
C ALA A 275 -4.56 15.91 27.08
N THR A 276 -4.53 14.61 26.77
CA THR A 276 -3.76 14.05 25.64
C THR A 276 -4.38 14.42 24.30
N MET A 277 -5.70 14.50 24.16
CA MET A 277 -6.32 15.08 22.95
C MET A 277 -6.01 16.57 22.83
N VAL A 278 -6.04 17.34 23.90
CA VAL A 278 -5.69 18.77 23.90
C VAL A 278 -4.20 18.98 23.67
N ASP A 279 -3.31 18.12 24.19
CA ASP A 279 -1.87 18.11 23.89
C ASP A 279 -1.56 17.63 22.47
N PHE A 280 -2.29 16.62 21.97
CA PHE A 280 -2.25 16.17 20.57
C PHE A 280 -2.70 17.30 19.64
N LEU A 281 -3.73 18.04 20.04
CA LEU A 281 -4.21 19.24 19.39
C LEU A 281 -3.38 20.52 19.70
N ALA A 282 -2.40 20.47 20.60
CA ALA A 282 -1.52 21.60 20.95
C ALA A 282 -0.07 21.41 20.49
N ARG A 283 0.27 20.24 19.91
CA ARG A 283 1.58 19.87 19.33
C ARG A 283 1.65 20.02 17.81
N PHE A 284 0.85 20.90 17.21
CA PHE A 284 0.83 21.17 15.77
C PHE A 284 2.13 21.84 15.27
N SER A 285 3.23 21.08 15.23
CA SER A 285 4.47 21.48 14.58
C SER A 285 4.44 21.10 13.10
N LYS A 286 5.21 21.80 12.27
CA LYS A 286 5.37 21.49 10.83
C LYS A 286 5.69 20.01 10.55
N TRP A 287 6.28 19.30 11.51
CA TRP A 287 6.59 17.87 11.46
C TRP A 287 5.37 16.94 11.52
N GLN A 288 4.21 17.43 11.93
CA GLN A 288 2.99 16.62 11.88
C GLN A 288 2.54 16.33 10.45
N ALA A 289 2.76 17.26 9.51
CA ALA A 289 2.53 17.03 8.10
C ALA A 289 3.35 15.82 7.60
N PHE A 290 4.63 15.76 7.98
CA PHE A 290 5.50 14.62 7.70
C PHE A 290 5.02 13.34 8.40
N LYS A 291 4.68 13.39 9.69
CA LYS A 291 4.19 12.21 10.41
C LYS A 291 2.94 11.61 9.77
N LEU A 292 1.98 12.45 9.38
CA LEU A 292 0.75 11.97 8.73
C LEU A 292 1.03 11.37 7.36
N ALA A 293 1.85 12.02 6.53
CA ALA A 293 2.27 11.45 5.24
C ALA A 293 3.06 10.14 5.40
N THR A 294 3.90 10.03 6.43
CA THR A 294 4.63 8.79 6.75
C THR A 294 3.68 7.68 7.19
N VAL A 295 2.69 7.98 8.02
CA VAL A 295 1.66 7.00 8.42
C VAL A 295 0.87 6.52 7.19
N SER A 296 0.52 7.43 6.28
CA SER A 296 -0.13 7.07 5.01
C SER A 296 0.78 6.20 4.13
N GLY A 297 2.05 6.56 4.01
CA GLY A 297 3.06 5.76 3.29
C GLY A 297 3.20 4.33 3.83
N PHE A 298 3.03 4.11 5.14
CA PHE A 298 3.05 2.76 5.71
C PHE A 298 1.84 1.89 5.33
N ALA A 299 0.78 2.44 4.71
CA ALA A 299 -0.33 1.63 4.21
C ALA A 299 0.08 0.70 3.06
N GLU A 300 1.13 1.06 2.31
CA GLU A 300 1.70 0.24 1.24
C GLU A 300 2.27 -1.10 1.75
N PRO A 301 3.25 -1.14 2.68
CA PRO A 301 3.74 -2.41 3.20
C PRO A 301 2.66 -3.18 3.96
N LEU A 302 1.64 -2.50 4.52
CA LEU A 302 0.46 -3.18 5.08
C LEU A 302 -0.36 -3.90 4.00
N GLY A 303 -0.45 -3.34 2.78
CA GLY A 303 -1.02 -4.00 1.61
C GLY A 303 -0.30 -5.31 1.29
N VAL A 304 1.03 -5.31 1.29
CA VAL A 304 1.86 -6.52 1.11
C VAL A 304 1.55 -7.55 2.20
N VAL A 305 1.56 -7.15 3.46
CA VAL A 305 1.29 -8.06 4.60
C VAL A 305 -0.11 -8.66 4.49
N LEU A 306 -1.14 -7.86 4.13
CA LEU A 306 -2.50 -8.37 4.02
C LEU A 306 -2.59 -9.44 2.92
N VAL A 307 -2.07 -9.17 1.72
CA VAL A 307 -2.17 -10.13 0.62
C VAL A 307 -1.34 -11.38 0.92
N ALA A 308 -0.15 -11.23 1.49
CA ALA A 308 0.66 -12.37 1.93
C ALA A 308 -0.07 -13.23 2.99
N TYR A 309 -0.82 -12.61 3.90
CA TYR A 309 -1.61 -13.30 4.92
C TYR A 309 -2.87 -13.96 4.35
N LEU A 310 -3.58 -13.30 3.44
CA LEU A 310 -4.81 -13.81 2.81
C LEU A 310 -4.53 -14.92 1.79
N PHE A 311 -3.36 -14.88 1.14
CA PHE A 311 -2.94 -15.83 0.12
C PHE A 311 -1.57 -16.46 0.46
N PRO A 312 -1.47 -17.22 1.57
CA PRO A 312 -0.21 -17.84 2.00
C PRO A 312 0.15 -19.07 1.15
N SER A 313 -0.77 -19.53 0.30
CA SER A 313 -0.59 -20.66 -0.63
C SER A 313 -0.27 -20.13 -2.01
N SER A 314 0.52 -20.86 -2.81
CA SER A 314 0.76 -20.56 -4.21
C SER A 314 -0.54 -20.25 -4.96
N LEU A 315 -0.70 -19.00 -5.41
CA LEU A 315 -1.85 -18.55 -6.19
C LEU A 315 -1.87 -19.30 -7.53
N SER A 316 -3.05 -19.70 -7.99
CA SER A 316 -3.15 -20.19 -9.37
C SER A 316 -2.81 -19.04 -10.32
N PRO A 317 -2.13 -19.30 -11.46
CA PRO A 317 -1.76 -18.24 -12.40
C PRO A 317 -2.95 -17.41 -12.87
N GLU A 318 -4.13 -18.04 -13.01
CA GLU A 318 -5.36 -17.35 -13.38
C GLU A 318 -5.85 -16.36 -12.31
N ILE A 319 -5.81 -16.75 -11.03
CA ILE A 319 -6.21 -15.86 -9.93
C ILE A 319 -5.18 -14.74 -9.76
N LEU A 320 -3.89 -15.02 -9.92
CA LEU A 320 -2.83 -14.01 -9.83
C LEU A 320 -3.04 -12.87 -10.84
N GLU A 321 -3.23 -13.22 -12.12
CA GLU A 321 -3.47 -12.25 -13.20
C GLU A 321 -4.82 -11.54 -13.02
N GLY A 322 -5.84 -12.25 -12.51
CA GLY A 322 -7.13 -11.65 -12.15
C GLY A 322 -7.00 -10.61 -11.03
N LEU A 323 -6.25 -10.91 -9.97
CA LEU A 323 -5.99 -9.96 -8.89
C LEU A 323 -5.20 -8.74 -9.37
N LEU A 324 -4.18 -8.93 -10.23
CA LEU A 324 -3.45 -7.82 -10.85
C LEU A 324 -4.36 -6.93 -11.70
N ALA A 325 -5.25 -7.51 -12.52
CA ALA A 325 -6.25 -6.75 -13.27
C ALA A 325 -7.19 -5.97 -12.35
N SER A 326 -7.66 -6.60 -11.28
CA SER A 326 -8.51 -5.95 -10.27
C SER A 326 -7.80 -4.76 -9.64
N VAL A 327 -6.53 -4.91 -9.23
CA VAL A 327 -5.73 -3.81 -8.67
C VAL A 327 -5.54 -2.69 -9.70
N GLY A 328 -5.29 -3.01 -10.97
CA GLY A 328 -5.28 -2.03 -12.06
C GLY A 328 -6.60 -1.27 -12.21
N GLY A 329 -7.74 -1.95 -12.05
CA GLY A 329 -9.06 -1.32 -12.04
C GLY A 329 -9.25 -0.37 -10.86
N VAL A 330 -8.82 -0.78 -9.66
CA VAL A 330 -8.85 0.06 -8.45
C VAL A 330 -8.03 1.33 -8.64
N MET A 331 -6.78 1.21 -9.12
CA MET A 331 -5.90 2.35 -9.35
C MET A 331 -6.44 3.30 -10.44
N ALA A 332 -7.04 2.76 -11.51
CA ALA A 332 -7.69 3.56 -12.54
C ALA A 332 -8.88 4.36 -11.96
N PHE A 333 -9.71 3.73 -11.12
CA PHE A 333 -10.82 4.41 -10.44
C PHE A 333 -10.31 5.54 -9.54
N LEU A 334 -9.37 5.26 -8.64
CA LEU A 334 -8.78 6.24 -7.73
C LEU A 334 -8.19 7.43 -8.49
N THR A 335 -7.45 7.16 -9.56
CA THR A 335 -6.82 8.20 -10.37
C THR A 335 -7.85 9.13 -11.02
N LEU A 336 -8.95 8.56 -11.54
CA LEU A 336 -10.01 9.33 -12.21
C LEU A 336 -10.93 10.05 -11.22
N HIS A 337 -11.14 9.47 -10.03
CA HIS A 337 -12.05 10.00 -9.02
C HIS A 337 -11.39 11.05 -8.12
N GLU A 338 -10.08 10.93 -7.86
CA GLU A 338 -9.39 11.76 -6.87
C GLU A 338 -8.30 12.64 -7.51
N MET A 339 -7.27 12.02 -8.12
CA MET A 339 -6.09 12.74 -8.57
C MET A 339 -6.37 13.67 -9.75
N LEU A 340 -7.14 13.20 -10.74
CA LEU A 340 -7.43 13.97 -11.94
C LEU A 340 -8.31 15.21 -11.65
N PRO A 341 -9.40 15.12 -10.87
CA PRO A 341 -10.15 16.30 -10.43
C PRO A 341 -9.27 17.28 -9.64
N LEU A 342 -8.42 16.79 -8.73
CA LEU A 342 -7.51 17.65 -7.98
C LEU A 342 -6.53 18.40 -8.88
N ALA A 343 -6.01 17.73 -9.91
CA ALA A 343 -5.15 18.36 -10.92
C ALA A 343 -5.91 19.45 -11.70
N PHE A 344 -7.18 19.22 -12.03
CA PHE A 344 -8.03 20.20 -12.71
C PHE A 344 -8.31 21.42 -11.86
N ASP A 345 -8.62 21.23 -10.58
CA ASP A 345 -8.90 22.32 -9.65
C ASP A 345 -7.67 23.22 -9.41
N TYR A 346 -6.47 22.63 -9.41
CA TYR A 346 -5.24 23.34 -9.06
C TYR A 346 -4.48 23.93 -10.26
N ALA A 347 -4.35 23.19 -11.36
CA ALA A 347 -3.58 23.64 -12.53
C ALA A 347 -4.47 24.12 -13.69
N GLY A 348 -5.77 23.84 -13.64
CA GLY A 348 -6.70 24.03 -14.74
C GLY A 348 -6.63 22.89 -15.76
N GLN A 349 -7.78 22.53 -16.31
CA GLN A 349 -7.96 21.37 -17.19
C GLN A 349 -6.93 21.26 -18.31
N LYS A 350 -6.65 22.35 -19.06
CA LYS A 350 -5.70 22.33 -20.18
C LYS A 350 -4.28 21.97 -19.76
N GLN A 351 -3.82 22.42 -18.60
CA GLN A 351 -2.45 22.17 -18.13
C GLN A 351 -2.35 20.80 -17.46
N ALA A 352 -3.37 20.43 -16.68
CA ALA A 352 -3.47 19.12 -16.07
C ALA A 352 -3.50 17.99 -17.12
N VAL A 353 -4.30 18.12 -18.18
CA VAL A 353 -4.33 17.12 -19.27
C VAL A 353 -2.96 16.97 -19.93
N LYS A 354 -2.24 18.07 -20.18
CA LYS A 354 -0.86 18.00 -20.70
C LYS A 354 0.06 17.25 -19.75
N ALA A 355 -0.06 17.49 -18.44
CA ALA A 355 0.73 16.80 -17.43
C ALA A 355 0.39 15.31 -17.36
N VAL A 356 -0.88 14.93 -17.49
CA VAL A 356 -1.33 13.52 -17.57
C VAL A 356 -0.68 12.83 -18.76
N PHE A 357 -0.81 13.37 -19.97
CA PHE A 357 -0.20 12.75 -21.15
C PHE A 357 1.33 12.71 -21.08
N PHE A 358 1.95 13.73 -20.48
CA PHE A 358 3.38 13.72 -20.23
C PHE A 358 3.79 12.62 -19.25
N GLY A 359 3.03 12.42 -18.16
CA GLY A 359 3.20 11.31 -17.23
C GLY A 359 3.02 9.96 -17.91
N MET A 360 1.98 9.82 -18.74
CA MET A 360 1.75 8.58 -19.48
C MET A 360 2.93 8.23 -20.40
N ALA A 361 3.43 9.22 -21.16
CA ALA A 361 4.58 9.04 -22.04
C ALA A 361 5.86 8.72 -21.25
N PHE A 362 6.09 9.38 -20.11
CA PHE A 362 7.21 9.10 -19.23
C PHE A 362 7.16 7.65 -18.71
N MET A 363 5.99 7.20 -18.26
CA MET A 363 5.83 5.84 -17.75
C MET A 363 6.07 4.80 -18.86
N SER A 364 5.50 5.00 -20.03
CA SER A 364 5.72 4.11 -21.18
C SER A 364 7.20 4.03 -21.57
N ALA A 365 7.90 5.18 -21.59
CA ALA A 365 9.34 5.20 -21.86
C ALA A 365 10.15 4.50 -20.74
N SER A 366 9.74 4.68 -19.48
CA SER A 366 10.37 4.01 -18.33
C SER A 366 10.22 2.49 -18.41
N LEU A 367 9.01 2.00 -18.70
CA LEU A 367 8.74 0.56 -18.87
C LEU A 367 9.59 -0.03 -20.00
N TYR A 368 9.64 0.64 -21.15
CA TYR A 368 10.46 0.21 -22.29
C TYR A 368 11.96 0.17 -21.95
N PHE A 369 12.46 1.19 -21.25
CA PHE A 369 13.87 1.23 -20.84
C PHE A 369 14.22 0.11 -19.86
N LEU A 370 13.33 -0.18 -18.90
CA LEU A 370 13.49 -1.29 -17.95
C LEU A 370 13.46 -2.65 -18.64
N GLU A 371 12.60 -2.83 -19.63
CA GLU A 371 12.51 -4.05 -20.42
C GLU A 371 13.82 -4.34 -21.17
N ILE A 372 14.49 -3.32 -21.71
CA ILE A 372 15.79 -3.45 -22.38
C ILE A 372 16.94 -3.67 -21.39
N SER A 373 16.88 -3.03 -20.22
CA SER A 373 18.01 -2.96 -19.29
C SER A 373 18.13 -4.18 -18.37
N LEU A 374 17.03 -4.89 -18.13
CA LEU A 374 17.01 -6.06 -17.24
C LEU A 374 17.15 -7.34 -18.08
N PRO A 375 18.06 -8.27 -17.75
CA PRO A 375 18.18 -9.56 -18.44
C PRO A 375 16.96 -10.46 -18.20
N ASP A 376 16.58 -11.25 -19.20
CA ASP A 376 15.37 -12.13 -19.19
C ASP A 376 15.40 -13.21 -18.11
N GLU A 377 16.59 -13.51 -17.58
CA GLU A 377 16.82 -14.50 -16.53
C GLU A 377 16.35 -14.07 -15.12
N MET A 378 15.86 -12.83 -14.93
CA MET A 378 15.24 -12.39 -13.67
C MET A 378 13.72 -12.62 -13.60
N SER A 379 13.19 -13.49 -14.46
CA SER A 379 11.81 -13.99 -14.46
C SER A 379 11.59 -15.22 -13.56
N LEU A 380 12.48 -15.43 -12.57
CA LEU A 380 12.49 -16.59 -11.67
C LEU A 380 11.24 -16.74 -10.81
#